data_AF-A0A177D723-F1
#
_entry.id   AF-A0A177D723-F1
#
_cell.length_a   1.000
_cell.length_b   1.000
_cell.length_c   1.000
_cell.angle_alpha   90.00
_cell.angle_beta   90.00
_cell.angle_gamma   90.00
#
_symmetry.space_group_name_H-M   'P 1'
#
loop_
_entity.id
_entity.type
_entity.pdbx_description
1 polymer ?
#
loop_
_entity_poly.entity_id
_entity_poly.type
_entity_poly.pdbx_seq_one_letter_code
_entity_poly.pdbx_strand_id
1 'polypeptide(L)'
;MMKLVDEKKALAEISALNKAKKNFSGFDSQQKKIDDIKAQIAEQKKLLDDPENKALSDKYTKLQTELDGLKAEQDEAFKNLRSLREETDKARAVQQEKYQARKELKDNYFQQLRAFKDYEFQARKIRNEKRRLEQIQYVASKRKETAAKRLEEASAPAYGDEIIACEGLIRHFDPSALPPKETTAASKFAASAQRTVDDSGLKGTRISKKDTEEESYFAGTGGKKGKKGKKGGAAAAPGKFNLNIGIIEELAKVGVDPPSNQEEVPATVEKLQAKLKHWKEDQDRKTKENIAKAQKEIDRLEAEEAEEDAANGSTDAARKPAQKNQAVNGSASAEAEHDQEKDAAADAADDLKKASIEDKETAADA
;
A
#
# COMPACT_ATOMS: atom_id res chain seq x y z
N MET A 1 -20.92 94.24 -140.34
CA MET A 1 -21.73 93.04 -140.64
C MET A 1 -20.79 91.85 -140.47
N MET A 2 -20.99 91.00 -139.46
CA MET A 2 -20.09 89.87 -139.21
C MET A 2 -20.23 88.83 -140.32
N LYS A 3 -19.17 88.02 -140.54
CA LYS A 3 -19.23 86.91 -141.50
C LYS A 3 -19.99 85.75 -140.86
N LEU A 4 -20.82 85.06 -141.65
CA LEU A 4 -21.66 83.92 -141.24
C LEU A 4 -20.92 82.82 -140.43
N VAL A 5 -19.62 82.61 -140.67
CA VAL A 5 -18.81 81.64 -139.94
C VAL A 5 -18.51 82.10 -138.51
N ASP A 6 -18.25 83.39 -138.33
CA ASP A 6 -17.97 83.98 -137.02
C ASP A 6 -19.27 84.09 -136.19
N GLU A 7 -20.41 84.31 -136.84
CA GLU A 7 -21.73 84.26 -136.21
C GLU A 7 -22.09 82.85 -135.74
N LYS A 8 -21.80 81.82 -136.55
CA LYS A 8 -21.99 80.41 -136.13
C LYS A 8 -21.07 80.02 -134.98
N LYS A 9 -19.81 80.48 -134.97
CA LYS A 9 -18.89 80.27 -133.84
C LYS A 9 -19.36 81.00 -132.58
N ALA A 10 -19.77 82.26 -132.69
CA ALA A 10 -20.33 83.02 -131.58
C ALA A 10 -21.60 82.34 -131.02
N LEU A 11 -22.49 81.81 -131.86
CA LEU A 11 -23.67 81.05 -131.42
C LEU A 11 -23.31 79.75 -130.70
N ALA A 12 -22.31 79.01 -131.19
CA ALA A 12 -21.82 77.80 -130.52
C ALA A 12 -21.17 78.13 -129.15
N GLU A 13 -20.43 79.23 -129.09
CA GLU A 13 -19.79 79.72 -127.87
C GLU A 13 -20.81 80.22 -126.85
N ILE A 14 -21.85 80.94 -127.29
CA ILE A 14 -23.02 81.31 -126.46
C ILE A 14 -23.73 80.07 -125.93
N SER A 15 -23.91 79.03 -126.76
CA SER A 15 -24.50 77.76 -126.32
C SER A 15 -23.64 77.04 -125.28
N ALA A 16 -22.31 77.01 -125.49
CA ALA A 16 -21.36 76.44 -124.54
C ALA A 16 -21.34 77.22 -123.22
N LEU A 17 -21.35 78.56 -123.26
CA LEU A 17 -21.41 79.43 -122.10
C LEU A 17 -22.74 79.27 -121.34
N ASN A 18 -23.86 79.08 -122.05
CA ASN A 18 -25.15 78.80 -121.43
C ASN A 18 -25.18 77.41 -120.74
N LYS A 19 -24.54 76.39 -121.32
CA LYS A 19 -24.36 75.08 -120.66
C LYS A 19 -23.44 75.18 -119.45
N ALA A 20 -22.34 75.92 -119.55
CA ALA A 20 -21.43 76.19 -118.43
C ALA A 20 -22.14 76.93 -117.29
N LYS A 21 -22.96 77.96 -117.59
CA LYS A 21 -23.81 78.64 -116.61
C LYS A 21 -24.74 77.68 -115.86
N LYS A 22 -25.36 76.73 -116.56
CA LYS A 22 -26.24 75.71 -115.94
C LYS A 22 -25.44 74.78 -115.01
N ASN A 23 -24.22 74.39 -115.38
CA ASN A 23 -23.35 73.61 -114.49
C ASN A 23 -22.92 74.42 -113.25
N PHE A 24 -22.67 75.73 -113.39
CA PHE A 24 -22.41 76.63 -112.26
C PHE A 24 -23.57 76.72 -111.27
N SER A 25 -24.83 76.67 -111.72
CA SER A 25 -25.98 76.64 -110.80
C SER A 25 -26.07 75.35 -109.95
N GLY A 26 -25.42 74.26 -110.37
CA GLY A 26 -25.33 73.02 -109.57
C GLY A 26 -24.28 73.12 -108.45
N PHE A 27 -23.23 73.92 -108.65
CA PHE A 27 -22.17 74.12 -107.65
C PHE A 27 -22.69 74.85 -106.41
N ASP A 28 -23.64 75.78 -106.53
CA ASP A 28 -24.28 76.40 -105.36
C ASP A 28 -25.00 75.37 -104.47
N SER A 29 -25.65 74.37 -105.08
CA SER A 29 -26.32 73.30 -104.33
C SER A 29 -25.32 72.33 -103.68
N GLN A 30 -24.20 72.04 -104.34
CA GLN A 30 -23.14 71.20 -103.79
C GLN A 30 -22.36 71.93 -102.68
N GLN A 31 -22.12 73.23 -102.85
CA GLN A 31 -21.49 74.09 -101.86
C GLN A 31 -22.35 74.15 -100.60
N LYS A 32 -23.68 74.34 -100.73
CA LYS A 32 -24.61 74.24 -99.58
C LYS A 32 -24.52 72.90 -98.86
N LYS A 33 -24.50 71.77 -99.59
CA LYS A 33 -24.34 70.43 -98.97
C LYS A 33 -22.98 70.26 -98.27
N ILE A 34 -21.91 70.79 -98.85
CA ILE A 34 -20.58 70.75 -98.24
C ILE A 34 -20.57 71.58 -96.96
N ASP A 35 -21.20 72.75 -96.98
CA ASP A 35 -21.29 73.64 -95.83
C ASP A 35 -22.19 73.04 -94.73
N ASP A 36 -23.29 72.37 -95.09
CA ASP A 36 -24.13 71.60 -94.17
C ASP A 36 -23.36 70.44 -93.53
N ILE A 37 -22.59 69.66 -94.31
CA ILE A 37 -21.77 68.56 -93.79
C ILE A 37 -20.65 69.09 -92.89
N LYS A 38 -20.01 70.22 -93.25
CA LYS A 38 -19.03 70.88 -92.39
C LYS A 38 -19.66 71.37 -91.08
N ALA A 39 -20.88 71.87 -91.12
CA ALA A 39 -21.63 72.25 -89.93
C ALA A 39 -21.92 71.04 -89.03
N GLN A 40 -22.38 69.92 -89.61
CA GLN A 40 -22.60 68.67 -88.89
C GLN A 40 -21.30 68.10 -88.28
N ILE A 41 -20.18 68.12 -89.01
CA ILE A 41 -18.88 67.70 -88.48
C ILE A 41 -18.43 68.61 -87.34
N ALA A 42 -18.64 69.93 -87.46
CA ALA A 42 -18.32 70.87 -86.40
C ALA A 42 -19.18 70.64 -85.15
N GLU A 43 -20.46 70.29 -85.31
CA GLU A 43 -21.38 69.94 -84.23
C GLU A 43 -21.00 68.62 -83.55
N GLN A 44 -20.68 67.58 -84.32
CA GLN A 44 -20.21 66.30 -83.78
C GLN A 44 -18.85 66.43 -83.06
N LYS A 45 -17.95 67.26 -83.58
CA LYS A 45 -16.68 67.56 -82.88
C LYS A 45 -16.92 68.25 -81.54
N LYS A 46 -17.90 69.14 -81.44
CA LYS A 46 -18.28 69.76 -80.16
C LYS A 46 -18.84 68.76 -79.15
N LEU A 47 -19.57 67.74 -79.60
CA LEU A 47 -20.07 66.64 -78.75
C LEU A 47 -18.95 65.67 -78.30
N LEU A 48 -17.90 65.52 -79.11
CA LEU A 48 -16.72 64.72 -78.76
C LEU A 48 -15.75 65.47 -77.83
N ASP A 49 -15.64 66.79 -78.02
CA ASP A 49 -14.91 67.70 -77.13
C ASP A 49 -15.78 68.20 -75.97
N ASP A 50 -16.88 67.51 -75.68
CA ASP A 50 -17.76 67.83 -74.57
C ASP A 50 -16.98 67.62 -73.25
N PRO A 51 -16.73 68.67 -72.46
CA PRO A 51 -15.94 68.59 -71.23
C PRO A 51 -16.50 67.58 -70.24
N GLU A 52 -17.80 67.29 -70.29
CA GLU A 52 -18.44 66.28 -69.45
C GLU A 52 -17.98 64.85 -69.79
N ASN A 53 -17.84 64.51 -71.08
CA ASN A 53 -17.37 63.19 -71.52
C ASN A 53 -15.89 62.95 -71.18
N LYS A 54 -15.05 63.98 -71.32
CA LYS A 54 -13.63 63.91 -70.89
C LYS A 54 -13.54 63.76 -69.38
N ALA A 55 -14.29 64.55 -68.61
CA ALA A 55 -14.34 64.43 -67.16
C ALA A 55 -14.86 63.05 -66.70
N LEU A 56 -15.80 62.46 -67.43
CA LEU A 56 -16.31 61.11 -67.15
C LEU A 56 -15.26 60.03 -67.46
N SER A 57 -14.53 60.15 -68.57
CA SER A 57 -13.45 59.22 -68.93
C SER A 57 -12.27 59.32 -67.95
N ASP A 58 -11.94 60.52 -67.47
CA ASP A 58 -10.93 60.74 -66.43
C ASP A 58 -11.36 60.12 -65.10
N LYS A 59 -12.63 60.28 -64.71
CA LYS A 59 -13.20 59.61 -63.53
C LYS A 59 -13.15 58.09 -63.69
N TYR A 60 -13.54 57.55 -64.85
CA TYR A 60 -13.48 56.12 -65.13
C TYR A 60 -12.05 55.59 -65.00
N THR A 61 -11.07 56.26 -65.60
CA THR A 61 -9.65 55.86 -65.54
C THR A 61 -9.13 55.90 -64.10
N LYS A 62 -9.50 56.93 -63.32
CA LYS A 62 -9.16 57.02 -61.88
C LYS A 62 -9.78 55.88 -61.09
N LEU A 63 -11.09 55.66 -61.22
CA LEU A 63 -11.80 54.57 -60.56
C LEU A 63 -11.23 53.20 -60.94
N GLN A 64 -10.89 52.99 -62.22
CA GLN A 64 -10.28 51.74 -62.68
C GLN A 64 -8.90 51.53 -62.04
N THR A 65 -8.08 52.58 -61.97
CA THR A 65 -6.76 52.54 -61.32
C THR A 65 -6.88 52.24 -59.82
N GLU A 66 -7.83 52.88 -59.14
CA GLU A 66 -8.13 52.64 -57.72
C GLU A 66 -8.63 51.20 -57.49
N LEU A 67 -9.46 50.68 -58.39
CA LEU A 67 -10.02 49.34 -58.31
C LEU A 67 -8.95 48.26 -58.55
N ASP A 68 -8.04 48.50 -59.49
CA ASP A 68 -6.91 47.60 -59.75
C ASP A 68 -5.88 47.64 -58.59
N GLY A 69 -5.68 48.81 -57.97
CA GLY A 69 -4.89 48.96 -56.73
C GLY A 69 -5.50 48.18 -55.57
N LEU A 70 -6.80 48.34 -55.31
CA LEU A 70 -7.53 47.61 -54.28
C LEU A 70 -7.49 46.09 -54.49
N LYS A 71 -7.57 45.62 -55.73
CA LYS A 71 -7.42 44.19 -56.06
C LYS A 71 -6.01 43.69 -55.75
N ALA A 72 -4.98 44.45 -56.10
CA ALA A 72 -3.60 44.08 -55.81
C ALA A 72 -3.35 43.98 -54.28
N GLU A 73 -3.84 44.96 -53.52
CA GLU A 73 -3.77 44.94 -52.05
C GLU A 73 -4.55 43.76 -51.46
N GLN A 74 -5.74 43.47 -51.99
CA GLN A 74 -6.54 42.33 -51.57
C GLN A 74 -5.81 41.00 -51.82
N ASP A 75 -5.21 40.82 -53.01
CA ASP A 75 -4.47 39.62 -53.36
C ASP A 75 -3.23 39.42 -52.47
N GLU A 76 -2.53 40.50 -52.13
CA GLU A 76 -1.40 40.46 -51.20
C GLU A 76 -1.86 40.11 -49.78
N ALA A 77 -2.94 40.73 -49.30
CA ALA A 77 -3.53 40.43 -48.01
C ALA A 77 -3.98 38.96 -47.91
N PHE A 78 -4.57 38.40 -48.97
CA PHE A 78 -4.96 36.99 -49.01
C PHE A 78 -3.76 36.04 -48.99
N LYS A 79 -2.68 36.37 -49.70
CA LYS A 79 -1.44 35.58 -49.65
C LYS A 79 -0.83 35.58 -48.25
N ASN A 80 -0.76 36.74 -47.60
CA ASN A 80 -0.26 36.87 -46.23
C ASN A 80 -1.16 36.18 -45.20
N LEU A 81 -2.49 36.25 -45.38
CA LEU A 81 -3.42 35.54 -44.51
C LEU A 81 -3.28 34.02 -44.66
N ARG A 82 -3.06 33.53 -45.89
CA ARG A 82 -2.85 32.11 -46.15
C ARG A 82 -1.57 31.61 -45.49
N SER A 83 -0.45 32.32 -45.63
CA SER A 83 0.81 31.92 -44.97
C SER A 83 0.66 31.93 -43.45
N LEU A 84 0.02 32.95 -42.87
CA LEU A 84 -0.21 33.02 -41.42
C LEU A 84 -1.08 31.87 -40.91
N ARG A 85 -2.10 31.45 -41.67
CA ARG A 85 -2.91 30.26 -41.34
C ARG A 85 -2.08 28.99 -41.38
N GLU A 86 -1.28 28.79 -42.42
CA GLU A 86 -0.40 27.62 -42.54
C GLU A 86 0.62 27.56 -41.39
N GLU A 87 1.19 28.69 -40.97
CA GLU A 87 2.07 28.78 -39.80
C GLU A 87 1.33 28.49 -38.49
N THR A 88 0.11 29.01 -38.34
CA THR A 88 -0.72 28.77 -37.15
C THR A 88 -1.08 27.29 -37.03
N ASP A 89 -1.44 26.65 -38.13
CA ASP A 89 -1.79 25.23 -38.16
C ASP A 89 -0.57 24.34 -37.84
N LYS A 90 0.62 24.69 -38.37
CA LYS A 90 1.88 24.04 -38.01
C LYS A 90 2.21 24.21 -36.52
N ALA A 91 2.09 25.42 -35.98
CA ALA A 91 2.37 25.69 -34.57
C ALA A 91 1.40 24.92 -33.65
N ARG A 92 0.11 24.86 -34.02
CA ARG A 92 -0.90 24.06 -33.30
C ARG A 92 -0.59 22.57 -33.34
N ALA A 93 -0.16 22.05 -34.48
CA ALA A 93 0.23 20.64 -34.60
C ALA A 93 1.40 20.30 -33.66
N VAL A 94 2.44 21.13 -33.64
CA VAL A 94 3.58 20.96 -32.73
C VAL A 94 3.15 21.08 -31.27
N GLN A 95 2.31 22.06 -30.93
CA GLN A 95 1.79 22.22 -29.57
C GLN A 95 1.01 20.99 -29.11
N GLN A 96 0.16 20.43 -29.98
CA GLN A 96 -0.64 19.25 -29.69
C GLN A 96 0.25 18.01 -29.49
N GLU A 97 1.26 17.82 -30.33
CA GLU A 97 2.24 16.74 -30.19
C GLU A 97 2.98 16.83 -28.83
N LYS A 98 3.48 18.02 -28.47
CA LYS A 98 4.15 18.22 -27.18
C LYS A 98 3.21 18.06 -25.99
N TYR A 99 1.95 18.44 -26.13
CA TYR A 99 0.93 18.24 -25.10
C TYR A 99 0.63 16.76 -24.89
N GLN A 100 0.44 16.00 -25.98
CA GLN A 100 0.22 14.55 -25.93
C GLN A 100 1.41 13.83 -25.32
N ALA A 101 2.64 14.13 -25.77
CA ALA A 101 3.85 13.54 -25.20
C ALA A 101 3.99 13.81 -23.68
N ARG A 102 3.68 15.03 -23.24
CA ARG A 102 3.68 15.37 -21.80
C ARG A 102 2.60 14.61 -21.04
N LYS A 103 1.41 14.49 -21.62
CA LYS A 103 0.30 13.77 -21.00
C LYS A 103 0.63 12.29 -20.86
N GLU A 104 1.11 11.64 -21.92
CA GLU A 104 1.53 10.23 -21.89
C GLU A 104 2.62 9.98 -20.86
N LEU A 105 3.64 10.84 -20.76
CA LEU A 105 4.68 10.72 -19.73
C LEU A 105 4.10 10.78 -18.31
N LYS A 106 3.17 11.71 -18.06
CA LYS A 106 2.50 11.82 -16.76
C LYS A 106 1.62 10.62 -16.47
N ASP A 107 0.81 10.21 -17.44
CA ASP A 107 -0.11 9.09 -17.29
C ASP A 107 0.67 7.80 -17.03
N ASN A 108 1.74 7.54 -17.78
CA ASN A 108 2.64 6.41 -17.56
C ASN A 108 3.30 6.45 -16.16
N TYR A 109 3.80 7.61 -15.74
CA TYR A 109 4.40 7.77 -14.41
C TYR A 109 3.39 7.48 -13.29
N PHE A 110 2.18 8.04 -13.37
CA PHE A 110 1.17 7.83 -12.32
C PHE A 110 0.56 6.43 -12.36
N GLN A 111 0.46 5.80 -13.53
CA GLN A 111 0.08 4.39 -13.65
C GLN A 111 1.12 3.49 -12.97
N GLN A 112 2.41 3.70 -13.25
CA GLN A 112 3.49 2.95 -12.60
C GLN A 112 3.53 3.19 -11.10
N LEU A 113 3.35 4.43 -10.65
CA LEU A 113 3.30 4.77 -9.23
C LEU A 113 2.12 4.08 -8.53
N ARG A 114 0.95 4.01 -9.17
CA ARG A 114 -0.22 3.29 -8.63
C ARG A 114 0.07 1.80 -8.55
N ALA A 115 0.57 1.19 -9.63
CA ALA A 115 0.93 -0.22 -9.64
C ALA A 115 1.98 -0.58 -8.56
N PHE A 116 2.97 0.29 -8.35
CA PHE A 116 3.97 0.12 -7.29
C PHE A 116 3.35 0.21 -5.89
N LYS A 117 2.51 1.22 -5.63
CA LYS A 117 1.81 1.36 -4.35
C LYS A 117 0.89 0.17 -4.06
N ASP A 118 0.19 -0.32 -5.07
CA ASP A 118 -0.68 -1.49 -4.95
C ASP A 118 0.13 -2.75 -4.64
N TYR A 119 1.28 -2.92 -5.31
CA TYR A 119 2.23 -4.00 -5.01
C TYR A 119 2.76 -3.92 -3.57
N GLU A 120 3.21 -2.75 -3.12
CA GLU A 120 3.70 -2.56 -1.74
C GLU A 120 2.60 -2.82 -0.71
N PHE A 121 1.39 -2.34 -0.97
CA PHE A 121 0.23 -2.58 -0.12
C PHE A 121 -0.09 -4.07 -0.01
N GLN A 122 -0.15 -4.78 -1.14
CA GLN A 122 -0.38 -6.23 -1.17
C GLN A 122 0.74 -7.00 -0.47
N ALA A 123 2.02 -6.64 -0.71
CA ALA A 123 3.16 -7.26 -0.04
C ALA A 123 3.12 -7.04 1.48
N ARG A 124 2.75 -5.84 1.93
CA ARG A 124 2.55 -5.54 3.36
C ARG A 124 1.38 -6.33 3.94
N LYS A 125 0.26 -6.43 3.21
CA LYS A 125 -0.91 -7.22 3.62
C LYS A 125 -0.52 -8.69 3.82
N ILE A 126 0.19 -9.28 2.85
CA ILE A 126 0.66 -10.68 2.94
C ILE A 126 1.60 -10.87 4.14
N ARG A 127 2.54 -9.95 4.37
CA ARG A 127 3.47 -10.05 5.52
C ARG A 127 2.73 -9.94 6.85
N ASN A 128 1.78 -9.00 6.95
CA ASN A 128 0.98 -8.83 8.15
C ASN A 128 0.09 -10.05 8.40
N GLU A 129 -0.51 -10.62 7.35
CA GLU A 129 -1.32 -11.82 7.46
C GLU A 129 -0.48 -13.02 7.91
N LYS A 130 0.70 -13.21 7.33
CA LYS A 130 1.65 -14.26 7.78
C LYS A 130 2.03 -14.08 9.25
N ARG A 131 2.41 -12.87 9.66
CA ARG A 131 2.74 -12.57 11.06
C ARG A 131 1.55 -12.82 11.98
N ARG A 132 0.34 -12.42 11.58
CA ARG A 132 -0.88 -12.63 12.34
C ARG A 132 -1.14 -14.13 12.50
N LEU A 133 -1.04 -14.90 11.43
CA LEU A 133 -1.20 -16.36 11.47
C LEU A 133 -0.12 -17.03 12.33
N GLU A 134 1.14 -16.64 12.19
CA GLU A 134 2.25 -17.12 13.04
C GLU A 134 1.99 -16.80 14.51
N GLN A 135 1.51 -15.61 14.82
CA GLN A 135 1.19 -15.19 16.19
C GLN A 135 0.00 -15.98 16.76
N ILE A 136 -1.07 -16.18 15.98
CA ILE A 136 -2.21 -17.02 16.37
C ILE A 136 -1.74 -18.45 16.66
N GLN A 137 -0.93 -19.04 15.78
CA GLN A 137 -0.39 -20.38 15.97
C GLN A 137 0.55 -20.46 17.19
N TYR A 138 1.39 -19.45 17.39
CA TYR A 138 2.28 -19.37 18.55
C TYR A 138 1.49 -19.29 19.85
N VAL A 139 0.51 -18.39 19.95
CA VAL A 139 -0.34 -18.25 21.14
C VAL A 139 -1.13 -19.53 21.39
N ALA A 140 -1.73 -20.12 20.35
CA ALA A 140 -2.44 -21.39 20.48
C ALA A 140 -1.51 -22.53 20.93
N SER A 141 -0.27 -22.59 20.43
CA SER A 141 0.71 -23.60 20.87
C SER A 141 1.13 -23.40 22.32
N LYS A 142 1.32 -22.15 22.75
CA LYS A 142 1.68 -21.81 24.13
C LYS A 142 0.54 -22.09 25.10
N ARG A 143 -0.71 -21.81 24.71
CA ARG A 143 -1.92 -22.17 25.46
C ARG A 143 -2.01 -23.69 25.65
N LYS A 144 -1.81 -24.46 24.58
CA LYS A 144 -1.78 -25.93 24.68
C LYS A 144 -0.63 -26.42 25.58
N GLU A 145 0.54 -25.81 25.50
CA GLU A 145 1.69 -26.14 26.35
C GLU A 145 1.42 -25.82 27.83
N THR A 146 0.82 -24.67 28.15
CA THR A 146 0.49 -24.31 29.54
C THR A 146 -0.63 -25.17 30.11
N ALA A 147 -1.66 -25.47 29.32
CA ALA A 147 -2.71 -26.42 29.69
C ALA A 147 -2.14 -27.82 29.94
N ALA A 148 -1.28 -28.31 29.03
CA ALA A 148 -0.61 -29.60 29.19
C ALA A 148 0.28 -29.66 30.44
N LYS A 149 1.05 -28.60 30.73
CA LYS A 149 1.86 -28.51 31.96
C LYS A 149 1.00 -28.52 33.23
N ARG A 150 -0.10 -27.77 33.25
CA ARG A 150 -1.03 -27.78 34.41
C ARG A 150 -1.67 -29.15 34.61
N LEU A 151 -1.98 -29.87 33.54
CA LEU A 151 -2.47 -31.24 33.61
C LEU A 151 -1.36 -32.19 34.10
N GLU A 152 -0.14 -32.07 33.57
CA GLU A 152 1.01 -32.88 33.99
C GLU A 152 1.32 -32.68 35.48
N GLU A 153 1.38 -31.43 35.95
CA GLU A 153 1.57 -31.07 37.36
C GLU A 153 0.43 -31.62 38.24
N ALA A 154 -0.82 -31.55 37.79
CA ALA A 154 -1.96 -32.12 38.51
C ALA A 154 -2.00 -33.66 38.49
N SER A 155 -1.38 -34.28 37.48
CA SER A 155 -1.25 -35.73 37.35
C SER A 155 -0.11 -36.31 38.18
N ALA A 156 0.77 -35.46 38.72
CA ALA A 156 1.78 -35.89 39.67
C ALA A 156 1.09 -36.53 40.90
N PRO A 157 1.58 -37.67 41.41
CA PRO A 157 0.96 -38.34 42.54
C PRO A 157 0.83 -37.40 43.75
N ALA A 158 -0.39 -37.24 44.24
CA ALA A 158 -0.66 -36.45 45.43
C ALA A 158 0.13 -36.99 46.62
N TYR A 159 0.56 -36.09 47.50
CA TYR A 159 1.40 -36.40 48.67
C TYR A 159 2.78 -36.99 48.32
N GLY A 160 3.27 -36.83 47.08
CA GLY A 160 4.56 -37.39 46.66
C GLY A 160 5.74 -36.95 47.53
N ASP A 161 5.83 -35.65 47.83
CA ASP A 161 6.90 -35.09 48.66
C ASP A 161 6.79 -35.54 50.12
N GLU A 162 5.57 -35.62 50.66
CA GLU A 162 5.28 -36.08 52.01
C GLU A 162 5.53 -37.58 52.19
N ILE A 163 5.23 -38.38 51.17
CA ILE A 163 5.53 -39.82 51.12
C ILE A 163 7.05 -40.02 51.06
N ILE A 164 7.76 -39.28 50.20
CA ILE A 164 9.24 -39.35 50.11
C ILE A 164 9.89 -38.93 51.43
N ALA A 165 9.39 -37.86 52.06
CA ALA A 165 9.87 -37.39 53.36
C ALA A 165 9.59 -38.42 54.46
N CYS A 166 8.39 -38.99 54.54
CA CYS A 166 8.07 -40.07 55.48
C CYS A 166 8.94 -41.30 55.27
N GLU A 167 9.16 -41.73 54.03
CA GLU A 167 10.02 -42.87 53.74
C GLU A 167 11.50 -42.57 54.04
N GLY A 168 11.95 -41.32 53.87
CA GLY A 168 13.28 -40.86 54.26
C GLY A 168 13.48 -40.87 55.78
N LEU A 169 12.48 -40.37 56.53
CA LEU A 169 12.45 -40.36 57.99
C LEU A 169 12.37 -41.78 58.56
N ILE A 170 11.51 -42.63 58.01
CA ILE A 170 11.42 -44.04 58.41
C ILE A 170 12.75 -44.75 58.15
N ARG A 171 13.41 -44.52 57.01
CA ARG A 171 14.76 -45.06 56.74
C ARG A 171 15.82 -44.53 57.72
N HIS A 172 15.66 -43.31 58.22
CA HIS A 172 16.58 -42.71 59.17
C HIS A 172 16.40 -43.25 60.60
N PHE A 173 15.15 -43.44 61.04
CA PHE A 173 14.83 -43.93 62.39
C PHE A 173 14.79 -45.46 62.50
N ASP A 174 14.44 -46.16 61.42
CA ASP A 174 14.44 -47.62 61.31
C ASP A 174 14.99 -48.05 59.92
N PRO A 175 16.31 -48.26 59.81
CA PRO A 175 16.94 -48.69 58.56
C PRO A 175 16.55 -50.12 58.14
N SER A 176 15.82 -50.88 58.96
CA SER A 176 15.36 -52.24 58.66
C SER A 176 13.88 -52.31 58.22
N ALA A 177 13.11 -51.24 58.37
CA ALA A 177 11.66 -51.23 58.09
C ALA A 177 11.29 -51.14 56.61
N LEU A 178 12.21 -50.74 55.73
CA LEU A 178 11.92 -50.51 54.31
C LEU A 178 12.93 -51.26 53.42
N PRO A 179 12.50 -51.79 52.26
CA PRO A 179 13.40 -52.44 51.33
C PRO A 179 14.48 -51.43 50.84
N PRO A 180 15.71 -51.88 50.58
CA PRO A 180 16.79 -51.04 50.09
C PRO A 180 16.34 -50.29 48.84
N LYS A 181 16.51 -48.96 48.82
CA LYS A 181 16.29 -48.17 47.61
C LYS A 181 17.32 -48.63 46.59
N GLU A 182 16.90 -49.35 45.54
CA GLU A 182 17.78 -49.68 44.42
C GLU A 182 18.32 -48.36 43.86
N THR A 183 19.61 -48.11 44.07
CA THR A 183 20.31 -47.01 43.44
C THR A 183 20.36 -47.32 41.96
N THR A 184 19.54 -46.60 41.23
CA THR A 184 19.40 -46.61 39.78
C THR A 184 20.76 -46.70 39.07
N ALA A 185 20.84 -47.67 38.18
CA ALA A 185 21.99 -47.96 37.33
C ALA A 185 22.52 -46.71 36.61
N ALA A 186 23.84 -46.73 36.35
CA ALA A 186 24.60 -45.69 35.67
C ALA A 186 23.82 -45.01 34.52
N SER A 187 23.68 -43.69 34.64
CA SER A 187 23.06 -42.79 33.68
C SER A 187 23.59 -43.02 32.26
N LYS A 188 22.68 -43.31 31.31
CA LYS A 188 22.95 -43.41 29.88
C LYS A 188 23.22 -42.04 29.21
N PHE A 189 23.36 -40.97 29.99
CA PHE A 189 23.66 -39.62 29.52
C PHE A 189 25.15 -39.24 29.65
N ALA A 190 26.05 -40.22 29.85
CA ALA A 190 27.48 -39.97 29.71
C ALA A 190 27.78 -39.57 28.25
N ALA A 191 28.15 -38.30 28.06
CA ALA A 191 28.36 -37.69 26.76
C ALA A 191 29.38 -38.46 25.90
N SER A 192 28.92 -39.05 24.78
CA SER A 192 29.80 -39.52 23.73
C SER A 192 30.23 -38.31 22.88
N ALA A 193 31.55 -38.08 22.80
CA ALA A 193 32.12 -37.03 21.95
C ALA A 193 31.85 -37.38 20.48
N GLN A 194 30.90 -36.67 19.85
CA GLN A 194 30.53 -36.89 18.46
C GLN A 194 30.90 -35.67 17.60
N ARG A 195 31.62 -35.98 16.50
CA ARG A 195 32.05 -35.17 15.34
C ARG A 195 33.48 -34.62 15.39
N THR A 196 34.41 -35.36 14.78
CA THR A 196 35.59 -34.80 14.11
C THR A 196 35.14 -34.28 12.74
N VAL A 197 35.36 -33.01 12.45
CA VAL A 197 35.13 -32.43 11.11
C VAL A 197 36.32 -32.79 10.23
N ASP A 198 36.07 -33.47 9.11
CA ASP A 198 37.06 -33.82 8.10
C ASP A 198 37.28 -32.62 7.17
N ASP A 199 38.51 -32.10 7.15
CA ASP A 199 38.89 -30.80 6.56
C ASP A 199 39.41 -30.96 5.10
N SER A 200 39.19 -32.12 4.48
CA SER A 200 39.80 -32.50 3.20
C SER A 200 39.06 -32.00 1.94
N GLY A 201 38.01 -31.18 2.08
CA GLY A 201 37.13 -30.76 0.96
C GLY A 201 37.13 -29.27 0.57
N LEU A 202 37.75 -28.36 1.33
CA LEU A 202 37.65 -26.93 1.02
C LEU A 202 38.74 -26.44 0.04
N LYS A 203 38.36 -26.22 -1.23
CA LYS A 203 39.15 -25.43 -2.19
C LYS A 203 38.70 -23.96 -2.18
N GLY A 204 39.48 -23.12 -1.49
CA GLY A 204 39.32 -21.66 -1.44
C GLY A 204 40.25 -21.05 -0.40
N THR A 205 40.69 -19.80 -0.59
CA THR A 205 41.64 -19.12 0.30
C THR A 205 41.09 -19.02 1.72
N ARG A 206 41.78 -19.67 2.66
CA ARG A 206 41.48 -19.64 4.10
C ARG A 206 41.58 -18.20 4.60
N ILE A 207 40.47 -17.62 5.02
CA ILE A 207 40.48 -16.39 5.84
C ILE A 207 40.91 -16.82 7.24
N SER A 208 42.19 -16.64 7.54
CA SER A 208 42.68 -16.76 8.91
C SER A 208 41.93 -15.78 9.80
N LYS A 209 41.30 -16.31 10.86
CA LYS A 209 40.61 -15.54 11.88
C LYS A 209 41.58 -14.50 12.45
N LYS A 210 41.28 -13.24 12.20
CA LYS A 210 41.90 -12.07 12.80
C LYS A 210 41.66 -12.13 14.32
N ASP A 211 42.74 -12.04 15.07
CA ASP A 211 42.90 -11.71 16.48
C ASP A 211 41.75 -12.09 17.42
N THR A 212 41.97 -13.22 18.10
CA THR A 212 41.26 -13.64 19.31
C THR A 212 41.79 -12.83 20.49
N GLU A 213 41.64 -11.50 20.47
CA GLU A 213 42.07 -10.62 21.57
C GLU A 213 40.91 -9.88 22.25
N GLU A 214 39.67 -9.94 21.72
CA GLU A 214 38.50 -9.27 22.31
C GLU A 214 37.54 -10.18 23.11
N GLU A 215 37.85 -11.47 23.29
CA GLU A 215 37.01 -12.40 24.10
C GLU A 215 37.61 -12.77 25.48
N SER A 216 38.55 -11.96 26.00
CA SER A 216 39.10 -12.15 27.37
C SER A 216 38.49 -11.25 28.44
N TYR A 217 37.32 -10.64 28.20
CA TYR A 217 36.65 -9.76 29.16
C TYR A 217 35.72 -10.49 30.17
N PHE A 218 35.62 -11.82 30.13
CA PHE A 218 34.75 -12.56 31.07
C PHE A 218 35.30 -13.92 31.55
N ALA A 219 36.61 -14.02 31.81
CA ALA A 219 37.19 -15.18 32.47
C ALA A 219 37.45 -14.85 33.96
N GLY A 220 36.44 -15.10 34.80
CA GLY A 220 36.55 -15.04 36.25
C GLY A 220 37.64 -16.00 36.78
N THR A 221 38.62 -15.44 37.47
CA THR A 221 39.72 -16.15 38.14
C THR A 221 39.22 -16.93 39.36
N GLY A 222 38.77 -18.17 39.17
CA GLY A 222 38.46 -19.12 40.24
C GLY A 222 39.60 -20.11 40.50
N GLY A 223 40.61 -19.69 41.26
CA GLY A 223 41.76 -20.51 41.63
C GLY A 223 41.43 -21.64 42.61
N LYS A 224 41.66 -22.88 42.19
CA LYS A 224 41.58 -24.11 43.00
C LYS A 224 42.97 -24.43 43.56
N LYS A 225 43.17 -24.37 44.88
CA LYS A 225 44.35 -24.95 45.55
C LYS A 225 43.91 -25.71 46.81
N GLY A 226 43.97 -27.04 46.72
CA GLY A 226 43.61 -27.96 47.78
C GLY A 226 44.57 -27.93 48.96
N LYS A 227 44.03 -28.10 50.16
CA LYS A 227 44.80 -28.36 51.39
C LYS A 227 44.18 -29.54 52.14
N LYS A 228 44.84 -30.69 51.95
CA LYS A 228 45.18 -31.72 52.94
C LYS A 228 44.10 -32.14 53.95
N GLY A 229 43.59 -33.36 53.77
CA GLY A 229 42.73 -34.02 54.74
C GLY A 229 43.39 -34.30 56.09
N LYS A 230 42.52 -34.47 57.10
CA LYS A 230 42.85 -35.10 58.38
C LYS A 230 41.72 -36.08 58.72
N LYS A 231 42.07 -37.36 58.79
CA LYS A 231 41.29 -38.44 59.39
C LYS A 231 41.17 -38.20 60.91
N GLY A 232 40.02 -38.56 61.45
CA GLY A 232 39.71 -38.75 62.86
C GLY A 232 38.19 -38.75 62.95
N GLY A 233 37.51 -39.88 63.11
CA GLY A 233 37.78 -40.94 64.07
C GLY A 233 36.56 -40.93 64.99
N ALA A 234 35.63 -41.85 64.75
CA ALA A 234 34.43 -42.02 65.54
C ALA A 234 34.78 -42.31 67.01
N ALA A 235 34.07 -41.65 67.92
CA ALA A 235 33.93 -42.05 69.30
C ALA A 235 32.48 -41.84 69.71
N ALA A 236 31.77 -42.94 69.90
CA ALA A 236 30.49 -42.99 70.56
C ALA A 236 30.70 -42.72 72.06
N ALA A 237 29.93 -41.78 72.61
CA ALA A 237 29.74 -41.55 74.04
C ALA A 237 28.28 -41.09 74.24
N PRO A 238 27.69 -41.30 75.43
CA PRO A 238 26.27 -41.61 75.58
C PRO A 238 25.34 -40.38 75.54
N GLY A 239 24.15 -40.59 74.98
CA GLY A 239 22.89 -40.03 75.48
C GLY A 239 22.67 -38.51 75.41
N LYS A 240 22.91 -37.87 74.27
CA LYS A 240 22.16 -36.66 73.88
C LYS A 240 21.57 -36.90 72.50
N PHE A 241 20.26 -37.01 72.44
CA PHE A 241 19.51 -37.23 71.21
C PHE A 241 19.67 -35.98 70.32
N ASN A 242 20.57 -36.03 69.34
CA ASN A 242 20.90 -34.90 68.49
C ASN A 242 20.30 -35.14 67.09
N LEU A 243 19.07 -34.69 66.88
CA LEU A 243 18.45 -34.67 65.55
C LEU A 243 19.04 -33.53 64.72
N ASN A 244 19.39 -33.80 63.47
CA ASN A 244 19.78 -32.72 62.56
C ASN A 244 18.57 -31.81 62.30
N ILE A 245 18.80 -30.50 62.25
CA ILE A 245 17.77 -29.48 62.03
C ILE A 245 16.86 -29.79 60.82
N GLY A 246 17.43 -30.34 59.74
CA GLY A 246 16.66 -30.74 58.54
C GLY A 246 15.69 -31.90 58.78
N ILE A 247 16.00 -32.84 59.67
CA ILE A 247 15.09 -33.95 60.02
C ILE A 247 13.95 -33.43 60.91
N ILE A 248 14.23 -32.45 61.76
CA ILE A 248 13.21 -31.78 62.57
C ILE A 248 12.24 -31.01 61.65
N GLU A 249 12.76 -30.33 60.63
CA GLU A 249 11.94 -29.65 59.63
C GLU A 249 11.10 -30.63 58.79
N GLU A 250 11.65 -31.77 58.40
CA GLU A 250 10.91 -32.82 57.67
C GLU A 250 9.84 -33.50 58.55
N LEU A 251 10.13 -33.74 59.83
CA LEU A 251 9.16 -34.24 60.81
C LEU A 251 8.01 -33.23 61.02
N ALA A 252 8.34 -31.93 61.10
CA ALA A 252 7.36 -30.85 61.20
C ALA A 252 6.50 -30.73 59.94
N LYS A 253 7.08 -30.86 58.73
CA LYS A 253 6.34 -30.89 57.45
C LYS A 253 5.34 -32.06 57.39
N VAL A 254 5.73 -33.19 57.96
CA VAL A 254 4.88 -34.40 58.07
C VAL A 254 3.92 -34.31 59.28
N GLY A 255 4.04 -33.29 60.12
CA GLY A 255 3.21 -33.02 61.30
C GLY A 255 3.40 -34.03 62.44
N VAL A 256 4.58 -34.65 62.55
CA VAL A 256 4.93 -35.58 63.64
C VAL A 256 5.92 -34.89 64.56
N ASP A 257 5.65 -34.92 65.86
CA ASP A 257 6.53 -34.30 66.85
C ASP A 257 7.90 -35.00 66.88
N PRO A 258 9.00 -34.23 66.98
CA PRO A 258 10.32 -34.81 67.07
C PRO A 258 10.45 -35.61 68.37
N PRO A 259 10.98 -36.86 68.31
CA PRO A 259 11.22 -37.63 69.52
C PRO A 259 12.21 -36.86 70.41
N SER A 260 11.87 -36.69 71.69
CA SER A 260 12.74 -35.99 72.64
C SER A 260 13.80 -36.94 73.21
N ASN A 261 13.50 -38.25 73.23
CA ASN A 261 14.36 -39.31 73.76
C ASN A 261 14.39 -40.54 72.84
N GLN A 262 15.44 -41.38 72.95
CA GLN A 262 15.61 -42.61 72.17
C GLN A 262 14.45 -43.61 72.34
N GLU A 263 13.77 -43.59 73.49
CA GLU A 263 12.62 -44.45 73.81
C GLU A 263 11.34 -44.03 73.06
N GLU A 264 11.26 -42.79 72.58
CA GLU A 264 10.11 -42.27 71.82
C GLU A 264 10.25 -42.52 70.31
N VAL A 265 11.43 -42.96 69.85
CA VAL A 265 11.72 -43.24 68.43
C VAL A 265 10.79 -44.30 67.84
N PRO A 266 10.52 -45.45 68.50
CA PRO A 266 9.57 -46.45 67.99
C PRO A 266 8.13 -45.90 67.86
N ALA A 267 7.67 -45.11 68.84
CA ALA A 267 6.35 -44.49 68.79
C ALA A 267 6.24 -43.44 67.66
N THR A 268 7.32 -42.72 67.38
CA THR A 268 7.42 -41.80 66.22
C THR A 268 7.41 -42.57 64.90
N VAL A 269 8.11 -43.71 64.80
CA VAL A 269 8.10 -44.57 63.61
C VAL A 269 6.72 -45.15 63.33
N GLU A 270 5.98 -45.59 64.36
CA GLU A 270 4.59 -46.06 64.20
C GLU A 270 3.67 -44.95 63.70
N LYS A 271 3.81 -43.73 64.23
CA LYS A 271 3.07 -42.55 63.75
C LYS A 271 3.41 -42.20 62.30
N LEU A 272 4.69 -42.30 61.92
CA LEU A 272 5.15 -42.09 60.53
C LEU A 272 4.62 -43.18 59.58
N GLN A 273 4.60 -44.45 60.01
CA GLN A 273 4.04 -45.55 59.23
C GLN A 273 2.52 -45.44 59.06
N ALA A 274 1.80 -44.99 60.10
CA ALA A 274 0.37 -44.73 60.02
C ALA A 274 0.04 -43.60 59.03
N LYS A 275 0.83 -42.51 59.05
CA LYS A 275 0.69 -41.41 58.08
C LYS A 275 1.08 -41.83 56.66
N LEU A 276 2.13 -42.63 56.50
CA LEU A 276 2.53 -43.18 55.21
C LEU A 276 1.42 -44.05 54.59
N LYS A 277 0.74 -44.89 55.38
CA LYS A 277 -0.41 -45.67 54.91
C LYS A 277 -1.58 -44.78 54.53
N HIS A 278 -1.91 -43.80 55.38
CA HIS A 278 -2.99 -42.86 55.12
C HIS A 278 -2.77 -42.08 53.81
N TRP A 279 -1.55 -41.58 53.58
CA TRP A 279 -1.22 -40.87 52.34
C TRP A 279 -1.18 -41.76 51.12
N LYS A 280 -0.72 -43.02 51.22
CA LYS A 280 -0.76 -43.97 50.11
C LYS A 280 -2.20 -44.39 49.74
N GLU A 281 -3.08 -44.54 50.73
CA GLU A 281 -4.49 -44.86 50.50
C GLU A 281 -5.28 -43.65 49.94
N ASP A 282 -4.96 -42.43 50.41
CA ASP A 282 -5.64 -41.21 49.95
C ASP A 282 -5.05 -40.62 48.65
N GLN A 283 -3.85 -41.06 48.26
CA GLN A 283 -3.12 -40.58 47.08
C GLN A 283 -3.95 -40.71 45.81
N ASP A 284 -4.59 -41.85 45.55
CA ASP A 284 -5.38 -42.06 44.33
C ASP A 284 -6.62 -41.16 44.28
N ARG A 285 -7.29 -40.98 45.42
CA ARG A 285 -8.48 -40.12 45.52
C ARG A 285 -8.10 -38.66 45.30
N LYS A 286 -7.03 -38.20 45.94
CA LYS A 286 -6.57 -36.81 45.86
C LYS A 286 -5.93 -36.47 44.52
N THR A 287 -5.23 -37.41 43.89
CA THR A 287 -4.70 -37.24 42.52
C THR A 287 -5.85 -37.09 41.52
N LYS A 288 -6.91 -37.91 41.62
CA LYS A 288 -8.10 -37.76 40.76
C LYS A 288 -8.84 -36.45 41.02
N GLU A 289 -8.96 -36.02 42.27
CA GLU A 289 -9.58 -34.73 42.62
C GLU A 289 -8.75 -33.54 42.08
N ASN A 290 -7.43 -33.61 42.15
CA ASN A 290 -6.52 -32.59 41.62
C ASN A 290 -6.57 -32.52 40.09
N ILE A 291 -6.57 -33.67 39.39
CA ILE A 291 -6.75 -33.75 37.94
C ILE A 291 -8.10 -33.15 37.54
N ALA A 292 -9.19 -33.49 38.25
CA ALA A 292 -10.52 -32.95 37.94
C ALA A 292 -10.61 -31.43 38.17
N LYS A 293 -9.96 -30.91 39.23
CA LYS A 293 -9.87 -29.46 39.47
C LYS A 293 -9.03 -28.75 38.41
N ALA A 294 -7.90 -29.33 38.03
CA ALA A 294 -7.05 -28.79 36.98
C ALA A 294 -7.73 -28.78 35.62
N GLN A 295 -8.46 -29.86 35.26
CA GLN A 295 -9.24 -29.90 34.03
C GLN A 295 -10.34 -28.84 34.04
N LYS A 296 -11.07 -28.69 35.14
CA LYS A 296 -12.12 -27.67 35.27
C LYS A 296 -11.57 -26.25 35.18
N GLU A 297 -10.38 -26.00 35.73
CA GLU A 297 -9.72 -24.70 35.63
C GLU A 297 -9.17 -24.44 34.23
N ILE A 298 -8.64 -25.45 33.53
CA ILE A 298 -8.27 -25.36 32.11
C ILE A 298 -9.50 -25.03 31.27
N ASP A 299 -10.61 -25.75 31.45
CA ASP A 299 -11.86 -25.52 30.71
C ASP A 299 -12.41 -24.10 30.97
N ARG A 300 -12.29 -23.60 32.21
CA ARG A 300 -12.68 -22.22 32.56
C ARG A 300 -11.79 -21.19 31.87
N LEU A 301 -10.48 -21.36 31.92
CA LEU A 301 -9.52 -20.43 31.31
C LEU A 301 -9.63 -20.45 29.77
N GLU A 302 -9.90 -21.61 29.18
CA GLU A 302 -10.18 -21.72 27.74
C GLU A 302 -11.50 -21.01 27.35
N ALA A 303 -12.52 -21.07 28.21
CA ALA A 303 -13.78 -20.36 27.98
C ALA A 303 -13.64 -18.84 28.13
N GLU A 304 -12.98 -18.36 29.19
CA GLU A 304 -12.74 -16.93 29.45
C GLU A 304 -11.87 -16.31 28.35
N GLU A 305 -10.82 -17.01 27.89
CA GLU A 305 -9.98 -16.53 26.80
C GLU A 305 -10.65 -16.63 25.42
N ALA A 306 -11.57 -17.59 25.19
CA ALA A 306 -12.38 -17.64 23.98
C ALA A 306 -13.37 -16.46 23.90
N GLU A 307 -13.91 -16.02 25.05
CA GLU A 307 -14.72 -14.82 25.15
C GLU A 307 -13.87 -13.55 24.91
N GLU A 308 -12.64 -13.48 25.42
CA GLU A 308 -11.72 -12.37 25.16
C GLU A 308 -11.26 -12.29 23.68
N ASP A 309 -10.99 -13.43 23.04
CA ASP A 309 -10.65 -13.48 21.61
C ASP A 309 -11.86 -13.09 20.72
N ALA A 310 -13.09 -13.39 21.16
CA ALA A 310 -14.31 -12.96 20.49
C ALA A 310 -14.55 -11.43 20.68
N ALA A 311 -14.27 -10.89 21.87
CA ALA A 311 -14.39 -9.47 22.17
C ALA A 311 -13.32 -8.62 21.46
N ASN A 312 -12.07 -9.06 21.41
CA ASN A 312 -11.00 -8.36 20.69
C ASN A 312 -11.05 -8.55 19.16
N GLY A 313 -11.80 -9.54 18.68
CA GLY A 313 -12.04 -9.78 17.25
C GLY A 313 -13.17 -8.93 16.63
N SER A 314 -13.97 -8.21 17.43
CA SER A 314 -15.19 -7.54 16.97
C SER A 314 -15.01 -6.11 16.45
N THR A 315 -13.84 -5.49 16.59
CA THR A 315 -13.62 -4.10 16.14
C THR A 315 -13.38 -3.94 14.63
N ASP A 316 -13.41 -5.04 13.87
CA ASP A 316 -13.13 -5.02 12.41
C ASP A 316 -14.12 -5.88 11.60
N ALA A 317 -15.38 -5.94 12.05
CA ALA A 317 -16.46 -6.52 11.24
C ALA A 317 -16.73 -5.66 10.00
N ALA A 318 -16.71 -4.32 10.10
CA ALA A 318 -16.97 -3.38 9.00
C ALA A 318 -15.88 -3.35 7.90
N ARG A 319 -14.63 -3.72 8.21
CA ARG A 319 -13.52 -3.66 7.23
C ARG A 319 -13.43 -4.90 6.35
N LYS A 320 -14.04 -6.02 6.75
CA LYS A 320 -14.16 -7.24 5.93
C LYS A 320 -15.09 -7.03 4.72
N PRO A 321 -16.31 -6.45 4.86
CA PRO A 321 -17.15 -6.04 3.74
C PRO A 321 -16.49 -4.97 2.87
N ALA A 322 -15.86 -3.95 3.48
CA ALA A 322 -15.17 -2.90 2.74
C ALA A 322 -14.01 -3.44 1.87
N GLN A 323 -13.24 -4.42 2.36
CA GLN A 323 -12.20 -5.10 1.55
C GLN A 323 -12.76 -6.04 0.47
N LYS A 324 -13.96 -6.58 0.65
CA LYS A 324 -14.61 -7.49 -0.31
C LYS A 324 -15.33 -6.71 -1.42
N ASN A 325 -15.84 -5.53 -1.12
CA ASN A 325 -16.53 -4.62 -2.05
C ASN A 325 -15.56 -3.72 -2.83
N GLN A 326 -14.29 -3.62 -2.40
CA GLN A 326 -13.23 -2.96 -3.15
C GLN A 326 -12.69 -3.89 -4.24
N ALA A 327 -13.51 -4.18 -5.25
CA ALA A 327 -13.05 -4.81 -6.47
C ALA A 327 -12.00 -3.92 -7.17
N VAL A 328 -11.06 -4.56 -7.85
CA VAL A 328 -9.79 -4.05 -8.39
C VAL A 328 -9.93 -2.95 -9.48
N ASN A 329 -11.07 -2.28 -9.59
CA ASN A 329 -11.29 -1.17 -10.52
C ASN A 329 -12.43 -0.21 -10.10
N GLY A 330 -12.54 0.12 -8.81
CA GLY A 330 -13.07 1.41 -8.38
C GLY A 330 -14.55 1.72 -8.63
N SER A 331 -15.44 0.73 -8.68
CA SER A 331 -16.89 0.97 -8.55
C SER A 331 -17.54 -0.15 -7.72
N ALA A 332 -17.85 0.13 -6.46
CA ALA A 332 -18.78 -0.70 -5.69
C ALA A 332 -20.20 -0.44 -6.23
N SER A 333 -21.08 -1.45 -6.21
CA SER A 333 -22.49 -1.26 -6.59
C SER A 333 -23.23 -0.45 -5.53
N ALA A 334 -24.24 0.32 -5.93
CA ALA A 334 -25.03 1.14 -5.01
C ALA A 334 -25.68 0.33 -3.87
N GLU A 335 -26.12 -0.92 -4.13
CA GLU A 335 -26.57 -1.83 -3.06
C GLU A 335 -25.46 -2.16 -2.05
N ALA A 336 -24.21 -2.32 -2.51
CA ALA A 336 -23.10 -2.69 -1.65
C ALA A 336 -22.63 -1.52 -0.76
N GLU A 337 -22.76 -0.27 -1.25
CA GLU A 337 -22.53 0.94 -0.45
C GLU A 337 -23.65 1.12 0.58
N HIS A 338 -24.91 0.94 0.19
CA HIS A 338 -26.06 1.07 1.08
C HIS A 338 -26.07 0.03 2.21
N ASP A 339 -25.69 -1.22 1.93
CA ASP A 339 -25.58 -2.24 2.96
C ASP A 339 -24.42 -1.94 3.93
N GLN A 340 -23.31 -1.39 3.42
CA GLN A 340 -22.19 -0.92 4.25
C GLN A 340 -22.58 0.28 5.15
N GLU A 341 -23.40 1.20 4.64
CA GLU A 341 -23.93 2.31 5.43
C GLU A 341 -24.88 1.85 6.53
N LYS A 342 -25.72 0.84 6.26
CA LYS A 342 -26.61 0.24 7.26
C LYS A 342 -25.85 -0.46 8.38
N ASP A 343 -24.83 -1.24 8.03
CA ASP A 343 -24.00 -1.93 9.00
C ASP A 343 -23.24 -0.91 9.87
N ALA A 344 -22.68 0.14 9.26
CA ALA A 344 -22.02 1.23 9.99
C ALA A 344 -22.97 1.99 10.92
N ALA A 345 -24.22 2.20 10.50
CA ALA A 345 -25.25 2.83 11.33
C ALA A 345 -25.68 1.95 12.50
N ALA A 346 -25.72 0.62 12.32
CA ALA A 346 -26.02 -0.32 13.39
C ALA A 346 -24.90 -0.36 14.45
N ASP A 347 -23.64 -0.39 14.00
CA ASP A 347 -22.47 -0.36 14.90
C ASP A 347 -22.42 0.95 15.70
N ALA A 348 -22.62 2.10 15.04
CA ALA A 348 -22.67 3.40 15.72
C ALA A 348 -23.82 3.50 16.74
N ALA A 349 -24.97 2.86 16.44
CA ALA A 349 -26.09 2.82 17.37
C ALA A 349 -25.81 1.93 18.59
N ASP A 350 -25.06 0.84 18.41
CA ASP A 350 -24.69 -0.05 19.51
C ASP A 350 -23.55 0.53 20.37
N ASP A 351 -22.60 1.24 19.77
CA ASP A 351 -21.58 2.00 20.51
C ASP A 351 -22.21 3.13 21.33
N LEU A 352 -23.21 3.83 20.77
CA LEU A 352 -23.94 4.88 21.51
C LEU A 352 -24.73 4.30 22.70
N LYS A 353 -25.32 3.11 22.54
CA LYS A 353 -26.01 2.42 23.65
C LYS A 353 -25.04 1.98 24.72
N LYS A 354 -23.87 1.43 24.36
CA LYS A 354 -22.83 1.04 25.31
C LYS A 354 -22.29 2.23 26.08
N ALA A 355 -21.98 3.33 25.39
CA ALA A 355 -21.55 4.57 26.03
C ALA A 355 -22.61 5.13 27.00
N SER A 356 -23.89 5.06 26.62
CA SER A 356 -24.99 5.46 27.52
C SER A 356 -25.18 4.55 28.73
N ILE A 357 -24.71 3.29 28.67
CA ILE A 357 -24.74 2.36 29.80
C ILE A 357 -23.55 2.63 30.74
N GLU A 358 -22.36 2.85 30.18
CA GLU A 358 -21.16 3.22 30.94
C GLU A 358 -21.33 4.56 31.69
N ASP A 359 -21.98 5.55 31.07
CA ASP A 359 -22.32 6.83 31.72
C ASP A 359 -23.34 6.68 32.87
N LYS A 360 -24.17 5.64 32.83
CA LYS A 360 -25.15 5.36 33.89
C LYS A 360 -24.57 4.55 35.04
N GLU A 361 -23.64 3.64 34.76
CA GLU A 361 -22.89 2.93 35.81
C GLU A 361 -21.96 3.88 36.57
N THR A 362 -21.24 4.75 35.87
CA THR A 362 -20.36 5.76 36.50
C THR A 362 -21.12 6.80 37.32
N ALA A 363 -22.38 7.09 37.01
CA ALA A 363 -23.25 7.95 37.80
C ALA A 363 -23.91 7.23 39.00
N ALA A 364 -23.90 5.90 39.05
CA ALA A 364 -24.46 5.11 40.14
C ALA A 364 -23.42 4.75 41.23
N ASP A 365 -22.13 4.76 40.87
CA ASP A 365 -20.99 4.52 41.78
C ASP A 365 -20.39 5.79 42.42
N ALA A 366 -20.94 6.97 42.11
CA ALA A 366 -20.57 8.27 42.71
C ALA A 366 -21.67 8.78 43.65
#